data_AF-A0A661XWE4-F1
#
_entry.id   AF-A0A661XWE4-F1
#
_cell.length_a   1.000
_cell.length_b   1.000
_cell.length_c   1.000
_cell.angle_alpha   90.00
_cell.angle_beta   90.00
_cell.angle_gamma   90.00
#
_symmetry.space_group_name_H-M   'P 1'
#
loop_
_entity.id
_entity.type
_entity.pdbx_description
1 polymer ?
#
loop_
_entity_poly.entity_id
_entity_poly.type
_entity_poly.pdbx_seq_one_letter_code
_entity_poly.pdbx_strand_id
1 'polypeptide(L)'
;LSTFIILIVINTIFGENTFLPDQHNPISNSIDGSNLASNGGTIFSINDWNVAYNIAVISALALLILLGYYFYSRMQKRLIKERQLMEKQAVALETEKDFFIEELKYAKKTGDRLKQEVQLKTVELEKFALQLVEKEKMLNSLKNVLKILKQASTENEREEAIKEISMMINNSLNLAKERELFYSSVSNVNAEFFTRLSQQFSNLTESDQRLIALIKLGLSSKEIASLSNISAKSVEMNRYRLRKKLNLPPNLELAVFVNQI
;
A
#
# COMPACT_ATOMS: atom_id res chain seq x y z
N LEU A 1 33.07 44.79 15.95
CA LEU A 1 32.95 45.29 17.34
C LEU A 1 34.19 45.01 18.20
N SER A 2 34.72 43.77 18.21
CA SER A 2 35.89 43.40 19.04
C SER A 2 37.19 44.15 18.72
N THR A 3 37.48 44.43 17.45
CA THR A 3 38.71 45.13 17.03
C THR A 3 38.75 46.61 17.40
N PHE A 4 37.59 47.27 17.43
CA PHE A 4 37.49 48.71 17.74
C PHE A 4 37.73 49.00 19.23
N ILE A 5 37.31 48.08 20.10
CA ILE A 5 37.50 48.19 21.55
C ILE A 5 38.98 47.97 21.91
N ILE A 6 39.67 47.04 21.25
CA ILE A 6 41.10 46.80 21.43
C ILE A 6 41.92 48.04 21.04
N LEU A 7 41.55 48.73 19.96
CA LEU A 7 42.24 49.92 19.48
C LEU A 7 42.09 51.13 20.42
N ILE A 8 40.92 51.29 21.04
CA ILE A 8 40.69 52.30 22.08
C ILE A 8 41.52 51.99 23.32
N VAL A 9 41.52 50.73 23.79
CA VAL A 9 42.29 50.34 24.99
C VAL A 9 43.80 50.53 24.79
N ILE A 10 44.33 50.23 23.60
CA ILE A 10 45.77 50.46 23.29
C ILE A 10 46.10 51.96 23.28
N ASN A 11 45.24 52.79 22.69
CA ASN A 11 45.49 54.23 22.59
C ASN A 11 45.44 54.94 23.96
N THR A 12 44.58 54.47 24.88
CA THR A 12 44.52 55.00 26.25
C THR A 12 45.68 54.54 27.13
N ILE A 13 46.35 53.43 26.80
CA ILE A 13 47.48 52.89 27.56
C ILE A 13 48.83 53.48 27.08
N PHE A 14 48.96 53.83 25.79
CA PHE A 14 50.25 54.21 25.19
C PHE A 14 50.33 55.66 24.66
N GLY A 15 49.26 56.45 24.76
CA GLY A 15 49.13 57.76 24.15
C GLY A 15 49.74 58.93 24.93
N GLU A 16 51.05 58.94 25.17
CA GLU A 16 51.77 60.18 25.50
C GLU A 16 53.25 60.07 25.12
N ASN A 17 53.57 60.41 23.87
CA ASN A 17 54.90 60.80 23.40
C ASN A 17 54.81 61.25 21.94
N THR A 18 54.56 62.54 21.70
CA THR A 18 54.88 63.16 20.40
C THR A 18 55.57 64.51 20.59
N PHE A 19 56.64 64.62 19.82
CA PHE A 19 57.79 65.52 19.84
C PHE A 19 57.50 66.80 19.02
N LEU A 20 58.00 67.97 19.45
CA LEU A 20 58.15 69.18 18.63
C LEU A 20 59.52 69.84 18.90
N PRO A 21 60.27 70.31 17.88
CA PRO A 21 61.63 70.84 18.05
C PRO A 21 61.76 72.38 17.99
N ASP A 22 62.97 72.85 18.39
CA ASP A 22 63.69 74.12 18.05
C ASP A 22 63.40 75.43 18.84
N GLN A 23 64.33 76.32 19.27
CA GLN A 23 65.81 76.49 19.24
C GLN A 23 66.32 77.55 20.28
N HIS A 24 67.62 77.45 20.65
CA HIS A 24 68.59 78.50 21.10
C HIS A 24 68.39 79.26 22.44
N ASN A 25 69.37 79.56 23.33
CA ASN A 25 70.85 79.45 23.45
C ASN A 25 71.25 79.77 24.95
N PRO A 26 72.51 79.94 25.42
CA PRO A 26 73.29 78.89 26.11
C PRO A 26 73.96 79.25 27.47
N ILE A 27 74.51 78.20 28.12
CA ILE A 27 75.68 78.11 29.06
C ILE A 27 75.60 78.79 30.45
N SER A 28 75.68 77.96 31.52
CA SER A 28 76.82 77.93 32.45
C SER A 28 76.77 76.77 33.48
N ASN A 29 77.89 76.06 33.56
CA ASN A 29 78.41 75.13 34.59
C ASN A 29 77.75 75.06 35.97
N SER A 30 77.61 73.84 36.53
CA SER A 30 78.61 73.24 37.44
C SER A 30 78.15 71.88 37.97
N ILE A 31 79.12 70.98 38.14
CA ILE A 31 79.03 69.61 38.65
C ILE A 31 78.88 69.60 40.18
N ASP A 32 77.95 68.80 40.70
CA ASP A 32 78.06 67.97 41.91
C ASP A 32 76.78 67.13 41.98
N GLY A 33 76.75 65.83 42.29
CA GLY A 33 77.69 64.99 42.99
C GLY A 33 76.86 64.04 43.85
N SER A 34 76.83 62.76 43.46
CA SER A 34 76.54 61.57 44.27
C SER A 34 75.10 61.09 44.55
N ASN A 35 74.97 59.76 44.38
CA ASN A 35 74.17 58.79 45.14
C ASN A 35 72.88 58.21 44.55
N LEU A 36 73.10 57.13 43.78
CA LEU A 36 72.68 55.74 44.10
C LEU A 36 71.23 55.49 44.59
N ALA A 37 70.56 54.68 43.76
CA ALA A 37 69.64 53.62 44.13
C ALA A 37 68.29 54.01 44.77
N SER A 38 67.23 53.92 43.98
CA SER A 38 66.18 52.93 44.25
C SER A 38 65.34 52.69 43.01
N ASN A 39 65.37 51.47 42.48
CA ASN A 39 64.27 50.94 41.68
C ASN A 39 63.08 50.73 42.64
N GLY A 40 62.42 51.82 43.01
CA GLY A 40 61.17 51.80 43.74
C GLY A 40 60.06 51.42 42.79
N GLY A 41 59.71 50.14 42.75
CA GLY A 41 58.47 49.69 42.09
C GLY A 41 57.32 50.56 42.59
N THR A 42 56.61 51.18 41.67
CA THR A 42 55.42 51.95 41.97
C THR A 42 54.37 51.01 42.56
N ILE A 43 54.30 50.96 43.89
CA ILE A 43 53.17 50.38 44.59
C ILE A 43 52.00 51.32 44.30
N PHE A 44 51.11 50.89 43.40
CA PHE A 44 49.88 51.61 43.09
C PHE A 44 49.08 51.84 44.38
N SER A 45 49.01 53.10 44.83
CA SER A 45 48.15 53.53 45.93
C SER A 45 46.69 53.36 45.48
N ILE A 46 45.92 52.50 46.16
CA ILE A 46 44.59 52.03 45.75
C ILE A 46 43.48 53.10 45.96
N ASN A 47 43.82 54.35 46.28
CA ASN A 47 42.84 55.38 46.67
C ASN A 47 42.39 56.33 45.53
N ASP A 48 42.67 55.99 44.28
CA ASP A 48 42.21 56.76 43.13
C ASP A 48 40.76 56.38 42.78
N TRP A 49 39.82 57.29 43.04
CA TRP A 49 38.38 57.11 42.78
C TRP A 49 38.05 56.66 41.35
N ASN A 50 38.90 57.00 40.38
CA ASN A 50 38.76 56.57 38.97
C ASN A 50 38.97 55.06 38.79
N VAL A 51 39.88 54.45 39.56
CA VAL A 51 40.15 53.00 39.50
C VAL A 51 38.95 52.23 40.05
N ALA A 52 38.39 52.67 41.18
CA ALA A 52 37.19 52.07 41.76
C ALA A 52 35.98 52.15 40.82
N TYR A 53 35.77 53.29 40.14
CA TYR A 53 34.70 53.46 39.15
C TYR A 53 34.84 52.49 37.98
N ASN A 54 36.04 52.36 37.41
CA ASN A 54 36.28 51.45 36.29
C ASN A 54 36.02 49.97 36.65
N ILE A 55 36.40 49.55 37.86
CA ILE A 55 36.10 48.20 38.37
C ILE A 55 34.59 47.99 38.51
N ALA A 56 33.87 48.99 39.04
CA ALA A 56 32.41 48.93 39.15
C ALA A 56 31.73 48.80 37.77
N VAL A 57 32.18 49.55 36.76
CA VAL A 57 31.67 49.45 35.39
C VAL A 57 31.95 48.06 34.78
N ILE A 58 33.16 47.54 34.92
CA ILE A 58 33.53 46.21 34.40
C ILE A 58 32.70 45.11 35.05
N SER A 59 32.52 45.17 36.38
CA SER A 59 31.70 44.19 37.12
C SER A 59 30.22 44.25 36.72
N ALA A 60 29.67 45.45 36.50
CA ALA A 60 28.32 45.62 36.00
C ALA A 60 28.14 45.06 34.58
N LEU A 61 29.12 45.28 33.68
CA LEU A 61 29.13 44.71 32.34
C LEU A 61 29.26 43.18 32.35
N ALA A 62 30.13 42.64 33.20
CA ALA A 62 30.27 41.20 33.38
C ALA A 62 28.97 40.56 33.89
N LEU A 63 28.30 41.21 34.84
CA LEU A 63 27.01 40.77 35.35
C LEU A 63 25.91 40.83 34.27
N LEU A 64 25.89 41.87 33.45
CA LEU A 64 24.98 41.98 32.29
C LEU A 64 25.20 40.86 31.28
N ILE A 65 26.46 40.53 30.96
CA ILE A 65 26.80 39.43 30.05
C ILE A 65 26.35 38.09 30.63
N LEU A 66 26.58 37.85 31.93
CA LEU A 66 26.14 36.63 32.61
C LEU A 66 24.61 36.51 32.62
N LEU A 67 23.89 37.59 32.89
CA LEU A 67 22.42 37.62 32.81
C LEU A 67 21.94 37.38 31.38
N GLY A 68 22.55 38.02 30.39
CA GLY A 68 22.24 37.82 28.98
C GLY A 68 22.47 36.36 28.55
N TYR A 69 23.59 35.76 28.95
CA TYR A 69 23.89 34.34 28.71
C TYR A 69 22.89 33.42 29.41
N TYR A 70 22.53 33.72 30.67
CA TYR A 70 21.53 32.96 31.41
C TYR A 70 20.15 33.03 30.73
N PHE A 71 19.70 34.22 30.33
CA PHE A 71 18.45 34.42 29.60
C PHE A 71 18.46 33.72 28.24
N TYR A 72 19.55 33.84 27.49
CA TYR A 72 19.74 33.17 26.21
C TYR A 72 19.66 31.64 26.34
N SER A 73 20.38 31.09 27.33
CA SER A 73 20.36 29.66 27.66
C SER A 73 18.97 29.18 28.08
N ARG A 74 18.25 29.99 28.87
CA ARG A 74 16.87 29.70 29.31
C ARG A 74 15.88 29.71 28.14
N MET A 75 16.05 30.62 27.18
CA MET A 75 15.20 30.75 26.01
C MET A 75 15.38 29.57 25.04
N GLN A 76 16.62 29.19 24.75
CA GLN A 76 16.92 28.05 23.87
C GLN A 76 16.32 26.73 24.39
N LYS A 77 16.35 26.50 25.70
CA LYS A 77 15.74 25.30 26.32
C LYS A 77 14.22 25.25 26.17
N ARG A 78 13.54 26.39 26.05
CA ARG A 78 12.07 26.44 25.83
C ARG A 78 11.73 26.03 24.39
N LEU A 79 12.45 26.60 23.43
CA LEU A 79 12.27 26.30 22.01
C LEU A 79 12.49 24.81 21.69
N ILE A 80 13.51 24.19 22.30
CA ILE A 80 13.76 22.75 22.13
C ILE A 80 12.61 21.92 22.71
N LYS A 81 12.10 22.28 23.91
CA LYS A 81 10.98 21.57 24.53
C LYS A 81 9.68 21.70 23.74
N GLU A 82 9.39 22.89 23.21
CA GLU A 82 8.22 23.11 22.35
C GLU A 82 8.31 22.27 21.08
N ARG A 83 9.49 22.25 20.43
CA ARG A 83 9.72 21.39 19.26
C ARG A 83 9.52 19.91 19.58
N GLN A 84 10.04 19.43 20.71
CA GLN A 84 9.83 18.05 21.16
C GLN A 84 8.36 17.74 21.44
N LEU A 85 7.61 18.69 22.00
CA LEU A 85 6.18 18.52 22.22
C LEU A 85 5.42 18.44 20.90
N MET A 86 5.73 19.33 19.96
CA MET A 86 5.14 19.33 18.62
C MET A 86 5.48 18.05 17.85
N GLU A 87 6.72 17.57 17.94
CA GLU A 87 7.16 16.31 17.34
C GLU A 87 6.41 15.13 17.95
N LYS A 88 6.30 15.06 19.28
CA LYS A 88 5.51 14.02 19.96
C LYS A 88 4.03 14.05 19.54
N GLN A 89 3.44 15.24 19.38
CA GLN A 89 2.07 15.37 18.91
C GLN A 89 1.92 14.95 17.45
N ALA A 90 2.89 15.31 16.59
CA ALA A 90 2.91 14.90 15.19
C ALA A 90 3.02 13.38 15.05
N VAL A 91 3.94 12.75 15.80
CA VAL A 91 4.09 11.30 15.83
C VAL A 91 2.82 10.63 16.38
N ALA A 92 2.24 11.13 17.47
CA ALA A 92 1.00 10.58 18.01
C ALA A 92 -0.15 10.64 16.99
N LEU A 93 -0.32 11.77 16.30
CA LEU A 93 -1.32 11.94 15.25
C LEU A 93 -1.07 11.01 14.05
N GLU A 94 0.19 10.80 13.67
CA GLU A 94 0.57 9.87 12.60
C GLU A 94 0.23 8.43 13.00
N THR A 95 0.56 8.01 14.22
CA THR A 95 0.22 6.67 14.72
C THR A 95 -1.30 6.44 14.79
N GLU A 96 -2.08 7.47 15.15
CA GLU A 96 -3.54 7.39 15.17
C GLU A 96 -4.09 7.21 13.74
N LYS A 97 -3.56 7.95 12.76
CA LYS A 97 -3.93 7.80 11.36
C LYS A 97 -3.61 6.41 10.83
N ASP A 98 -2.43 5.89 11.14
CA ASP A 98 -2.01 4.55 10.70
C ASP A 98 -2.92 3.47 11.28
N PHE A 99 -3.30 3.59 12.55
CA PHE A 99 -4.28 2.71 13.19
C PHE A 99 -5.63 2.74 12.45
N PHE A 100 -6.15 3.95 12.14
CA PHE A 100 -7.40 4.08 11.39
C PHE A 100 -7.31 3.53 9.96
N ILE A 101 -6.18 3.70 9.28
CA ILE A 101 -5.96 3.14 7.94
C ILE A 101 -5.98 1.61 7.99
N GLU A 102 -5.36 1.01 9.02
CA GLU A 102 -5.36 -0.43 9.21
C GLU A 102 -6.76 -0.96 9.52
N GLU A 103 -7.50 -0.30 10.41
CA GLU A 103 -8.89 -0.65 10.76
C GLU A 103 -9.80 -0.58 9.52
N LEU A 104 -9.70 0.49 8.73
CA LEU A 104 -10.45 0.64 7.48
C LEU A 104 -10.10 -0.46 6.46
N LYS A 105 -8.81 -0.81 6.36
CA LYS A 105 -8.34 -1.91 5.49
C LYS A 105 -8.91 -3.26 5.94
N TYR A 106 -8.94 -3.52 7.23
CA TYR A 106 -9.51 -4.74 7.80
C TYR A 106 -11.03 -4.81 7.58
N ALA A 107 -11.76 -3.72 7.85
CA ALA A 107 -13.19 -3.63 7.63
C ALA A 107 -13.55 -3.84 6.15
N LYS A 108 -12.80 -3.20 5.23
CA LYS A 108 -12.99 -3.38 3.79
C LYS A 108 -12.75 -4.83 3.35
N LYS A 109 -11.63 -5.43 3.77
CA LYS A 109 -11.32 -6.84 3.47
C LYS A 109 -12.41 -7.79 3.96
N THR A 110 -12.95 -7.53 5.14
CA THR A 110 -14.05 -8.31 5.71
C THR A 110 -15.34 -8.14 4.92
N GLY A 111 -15.67 -6.91 4.52
CA GLY A 111 -16.81 -6.60 3.66
C GLY A 111 -16.71 -7.28 2.29
N ASP A 112 -15.54 -7.25 1.66
CA ASP A 112 -15.29 -7.92 0.38
C ASP A 112 -15.43 -9.44 0.50
N ARG A 113 -14.91 -10.04 1.58
CA ARG A 113 -15.06 -11.49 1.86
C ARG A 113 -16.54 -11.87 2.04
N LEU A 114 -17.28 -11.11 2.83
CA LEU A 114 -18.71 -11.36 3.06
C LEU A 114 -19.50 -11.23 1.75
N LYS A 115 -19.16 -10.24 0.91
CA LYS A 115 -19.79 -10.06 -0.41
C LYS A 115 -19.53 -11.26 -1.32
N GLN A 116 -18.31 -11.79 -1.35
CA GLN A 116 -17.99 -13.01 -2.09
C GLN A 116 -18.77 -14.22 -1.55
N GLU A 117 -18.86 -14.37 -0.24
CA GLU A 117 -19.62 -15.46 0.39
C GLU A 117 -21.10 -15.40 0.03
N VAL A 118 -21.71 -14.21 0.07
CA VAL A 118 -23.09 -13.99 -0.40
C VAL A 118 -23.24 -14.34 -1.87
N GLN A 119 -22.33 -13.89 -2.74
CA GLN A 119 -22.38 -14.21 -4.17
C GLN A 119 -22.28 -15.72 -4.44
N LEU A 120 -21.36 -16.41 -3.75
CA LEU A 120 -21.23 -17.87 -3.86
C LEU A 120 -22.52 -18.57 -3.43
N LYS A 121 -23.11 -18.14 -2.31
CA LYS A 121 -24.39 -18.69 -1.84
C LYS A 121 -25.54 -18.41 -2.80
N THR A 122 -25.59 -17.23 -3.40
CA THR A 122 -26.57 -16.91 -4.45
C THR A 122 -26.44 -17.86 -5.64
N VAL A 123 -25.22 -18.08 -6.14
CA VAL A 123 -24.97 -19.02 -7.26
C VAL A 123 -25.34 -20.45 -6.88
N GLU A 124 -25.05 -20.90 -5.65
CA GLU A 124 -25.47 -22.22 -5.16
C GLU A 124 -26.99 -22.37 -5.13
N LEU A 125 -27.71 -21.34 -4.65
CA LEU A 125 -29.17 -21.34 -4.60
C LEU A 125 -29.80 -21.31 -5.99
N GLU A 126 -29.26 -20.52 -6.92
CA GLU A 126 -29.70 -20.49 -8.31
C GLU A 126 -29.52 -21.85 -8.98
N LYS A 127 -28.35 -22.49 -8.78
CA LYS A 127 -28.10 -23.84 -9.27
C LYS A 127 -29.11 -24.83 -8.70
N PHE A 128 -29.40 -24.75 -7.40
CA PHE A 128 -30.39 -25.62 -6.76
C PHE A 128 -31.79 -25.39 -7.34
N ALA A 129 -32.21 -24.14 -7.53
CA ALA A 129 -33.49 -23.79 -8.13
C ALA A 129 -33.60 -24.34 -9.57
N LEU A 130 -32.56 -24.19 -10.39
CA LEU A 130 -32.50 -24.75 -11.74
C LEU A 130 -32.61 -26.28 -11.74
N GLN A 131 -31.93 -26.96 -10.81
CA GLN A 131 -32.05 -28.41 -10.64
C GLN A 131 -33.47 -28.84 -10.26
N LEU A 132 -34.15 -28.06 -9.42
CA LEU A 132 -35.53 -28.33 -9.03
C LEU A 132 -36.48 -28.20 -10.23
N VAL A 133 -36.34 -27.14 -11.04
CA VAL A 133 -37.11 -26.95 -12.27
C VAL A 133 -36.85 -28.06 -13.29
N GLU A 134 -35.59 -28.49 -13.43
CA GLU A 134 -35.20 -29.59 -14.32
C GLU A 134 -35.85 -30.91 -13.88
N LYS A 135 -35.82 -31.22 -12.57
CA LYS A 135 -36.52 -32.36 -11.99
C LYS A 135 -38.03 -32.29 -12.21
N GLU A 136 -38.64 -31.12 -12.01
CA GLU A 136 -40.08 -30.95 -12.22
C GLU A 136 -40.47 -31.22 -13.69
N LYS A 137 -39.69 -30.70 -14.65
CA LYS A 137 -39.90 -30.98 -16.09
C LYS A 137 -39.76 -32.46 -16.40
N MET A 138 -38.77 -33.14 -15.83
CA MET A 138 -38.58 -34.57 -16.01
C MET A 138 -39.77 -35.37 -15.46
N LEU A 139 -40.21 -35.07 -14.24
CA LEU A 139 -41.36 -35.74 -13.62
C LEU A 139 -42.64 -35.52 -14.42
N ASN A 140 -42.86 -34.30 -14.93
CA ASN A 140 -44.01 -34.01 -15.80
C ASN A 140 -43.92 -34.77 -17.13
N SER A 141 -42.73 -34.91 -17.71
CA SER A 141 -42.54 -35.70 -18.94
C SER A 141 -42.84 -37.18 -18.69
N LEU A 142 -42.32 -37.76 -17.61
CA LEU A 142 -42.63 -39.14 -17.20
C LEU A 142 -44.13 -39.35 -16.95
N LYS A 143 -44.80 -38.39 -16.28
CA LYS A 143 -46.25 -38.43 -16.05
C LYS A 143 -47.02 -38.45 -17.37
N ASN A 144 -46.58 -37.70 -18.38
CA ASN A 144 -47.22 -37.68 -19.70
C ASN A 144 -47.07 -39.04 -20.42
N VAL A 145 -45.87 -39.62 -20.42
CA VAL A 145 -45.65 -40.94 -21.05
C VAL A 145 -46.42 -42.04 -20.31
N LEU A 146 -46.50 -41.99 -18.98
CA LEU A 146 -47.36 -42.89 -18.18
C LEU A 146 -48.84 -42.77 -18.54
N LYS A 147 -49.31 -41.56 -18.88
CA LYS A 147 -50.69 -41.34 -19.35
C LYS A 147 -50.92 -41.98 -20.72
N ILE A 148 -49.95 -41.85 -21.63
CA ILE A 148 -49.98 -42.51 -22.95
C ILE A 148 -50.01 -44.03 -22.77
N LEU A 149 -49.14 -44.58 -21.92
CA LEU A 149 -49.09 -46.01 -21.60
C LEU A 149 -50.44 -46.53 -21.06
N LYS A 150 -51.12 -45.76 -20.21
CA LYS A 150 -52.45 -46.11 -19.69
C LYS A 150 -53.55 -46.13 -20.78
N GLN A 151 -53.36 -45.37 -21.86
CA GLN A 151 -54.30 -45.26 -22.98
C GLN A 151 -53.96 -46.20 -24.15
N ALA A 152 -52.78 -46.85 -24.11
CA ALA A 152 -52.32 -47.78 -25.14
C ALA A 152 -53.27 -48.98 -25.26
N SER A 153 -53.72 -49.24 -26.48
CA SER A 153 -54.71 -50.28 -26.78
C SER A 153 -54.05 -51.58 -27.25
N THR A 154 -52.85 -51.49 -27.80
CA THR A 154 -52.10 -52.63 -28.34
C THR A 154 -50.85 -52.96 -27.51
N GLU A 155 -50.33 -54.18 -27.63
CA GLU A 155 -49.09 -54.60 -26.96
C GLU A 155 -47.88 -53.81 -27.47
N ASN A 156 -47.81 -53.56 -28.79
CA ASN A 156 -46.73 -52.77 -29.39
C ASN A 156 -46.69 -51.33 -28.86
N GLU A 157 -47.84 -50.67 -28.71
CA GLU A 157 -47.91 -49.31 -28.14
C GLU A 157 -47.44 -49.28 -26.67
N ARG A 158 -47.72 -50.34 -25.90
CA ARG A 158 -47.23 -50.44 -24.51
C ARG A 158 -45.71 -50.60 -24.46
N GLU A 159 -45.18 -51.48 -25.30
CA GLU A 159 -43.75 -51.78 -25.34
C GLU A 159 -42.93 -50.54 -25.75
N GLU A 160 -43.45 -49.77 -26.70
CA GLU A 160 -42.83 -48.53 -27.18
C GLU A 160 -42.84 -47.42 -26.11
N ALA A 161 -43.95 -47.25 -25.38
CA ALA A 161 -44.03 -46.31 -24.26
C ALA A 161 -43.13 -46.71 -23.07
N ILE A 162 -43.01 -48.00 -22.76
CA ILE A 162 -42.08 -48.49 -21.73
C ILE A 162 -40.63 -48.20 -22.13
N LYS A 163 -40.28 -48.46 -23.41
CA LYS A 163 -38.95 -48.18 -23.95
C LYS A 163 -38.62 -46.68 -23.90
N GLU A 164 -39.58 -45.81 -24.17
CA GLU A 164 -39.42 -44.35 -24.06
C GLU A 164 -39.16 -43.93 -22.61
N ILE A 165 -39.91 -44.47 -21.64
CA ILE A 165 -39.68 -44.22 -20.20
C ILE A 165 -38.26 -44.66 -19.80
N SER A 166 -37.84 -45.86 -20.19
CA SER A 166 -36.49 -46.37 -19.90
C SER A 166 -35.39 -45.49 -20.50
N MET A 167 -35.57 -45.02 -21.74
CA MET A 167 -34.63 -44.09 -22.36
C MET A 167 -34.57 -42.74 -21.63
N MET A 168 -35.72 -42.16 -21.27
CA MET A 168 -35.76 -40.90 -20.51
C MET A 168 -35.06 -41.02 -19.15
N ILE A 169 -35.29 -42.11 -18.42
CA ILE A 169 -34.65 -42.37 -17.13
C ILE A 169 -33.14 -42.55 -17.30
N ASN A 170 -32.72 -43.42 -18.23
CA ASN A 170 -31.30 -43.69 -18.47
C ASN A 170 -30.53 -42.43 -18.90
N ASN A 171 -31.13 -41.61 -19.77
CA ASN A 171 -30.53 -40.34 -20.18
C ASN A 171 -30.35 -39.39 -19.00
N SER A 172 -31.34 -39.28 -18.11
CA SER A 172 -31.22 -38.44 -16.90
C SER A 172 -30.16 -38.91 -15.92
N LEU A 173 -30.03 -40.24 -15.72
CA LEU A 173 -29.07 -40.85 -14.81
C LEU A 173 -27.64 -40.69 -15.33
N ASN A 174 -27.44 -40.86 -16.64
CA ASN A 174 -26.16 -40.61 -17.29
C ASN A 174 -25.78 -39.13 -17.20
N LEU A 175 -26.72 -38.20 -17.46
CA LEU A 175 -26.48 -36.77 -17.33
C LEU A 175 -26.07 -36.36 -15.90
N ALA A 176 -26.71 -36.95 -14.89
CA ALA A 176 -26.39 -36.69 -13.48
C ALA A 176 -24.97 -37.15 -13.13
N LYS A 177 -24.58 -38.35 -13.58
CA LYS A 177 -23.24 -38.91 -13.36
C LYS A 177 -22.16 -38.12 -14.09
N GLU A 178 -22.41 -37.71 -15.33
CA GLU A 178 -21.50 -36.85 -16.09
C GLU A 178 -21.36 -35.46 -15.45
N ARG A 179 -22.46 -34.88 -14.91
CA ARG A 179 -22.39 -33.63 -14.14
C ARG A 179 -21.59 -33.76 -12.85
N GLU A 180 -21.71 -34.87 -12.14
CA GLU A 180 -20.96 -35.11 -10.90
C GLU A 180 -19.45 -35.24 -11.17
N LEU A 181 -19.08 -36.01 -12.21
CA LEU A 181 -17.70 -36.09 -12.70
C LEU A 181 -17.17 -34.73 -13.16
N PHE A 182 -18.01 -33.91 -13.78
CA PHE A 182 -17.70 -32.53 -14.14
C PHE A 182 -17.38 -31.67 -12.91
N TYR A 183 -18.26 -31.60 -11.90
CA TYR A 183 -18.02 -30.76 -10.72
C TYR A 183 -16.78 -31.20 -9.94
N SER A 184 -16.52 -32.51 -9.87
CA SER A 184 -15.32 -33.07 -9.24
C SER A 184 -14.03 -32.68 -10.00
N SER A 185 -14.03 -32.80 -11.32
CA SER A 185 -12.86 -32.48 -12.16
C SER A 185 -12.59 -30.98 -12.25
N VAL A 186 -13.66 -30.18 -12.30
CA VAL A 186 -13.60 -28.70 -12.32
C VAL A 186 -13.05 -28.17 -10.99
N SER A 187 -13.52 -28.66 -9.84
CA SER A 187 -13.06 -28.17 -8.53
C SER A 187 -11.55 -28.30 -8.34
N ASN A 188 -10.94 -29.36 -8.88
CA ASN A 188 -9.52 -29.66 -8.67
C ASN A 188 -8.59 -28.95 -9.67
N VAL A 189 -9.07 -28.58 -10.86
CA VAL A 189 -8.23 -28.02 -11.95
C VAL A 189 -8.36 -26.49 -12.06
N ASN A 190 -9.44 -25.89 -11.57
CA ASN A 190 -9.88 -24.59 -12.11
C ASN A 190 -9.48 -23.32 -11.38
N ALA A 191 -9.12 -23.34 -10.09
CA ALA A 191 -8.89 -22.09 -9.37
C ALA A 191 -7.71 -21.30 -9.97
N GLU A 192 -6.57 -21.97 -10.19
CA GLU A 192 -5.37 -21.32 -10.74
C GLU A 192 -5.47 -21.11 -12.26
N PHE A 193 -6.04 -22.08 -12.98
CA PHE A 193 -6.23 -22.00 -14.43
C PHE A 193 -7.11 -20.82 -14.85
N PHE A 194 -8.28 -20.64 -14.23
CA PHE A 194 -9.16 -19.51 -14.56
C PHE A 194 -8.59 -18.16 -14.12
N THR A 195 -7.76 -18.14 -13.07
CA THR A 195 -7.04 -16.93 -12.68
C THR A 195 -6.07 -16.50 -13.78
N ARG A 196 -5.29 -17.43 -14.36
CA ARG A 196 -4.39 -17.11 -15.49
C ARG A 196 -5.17 -16.77 -16.77
N LEU A 197 -6.24 -17.49 -17.05
CA LEU A 197 -7.08 -17.26 -18.23
C LEU A 197 -7.73 -15.86 -18.20
N SER A 198 -8.25 -15.44 -17.05
CA SER A 198 -8.87 -14.12 -16.88
C SER A 198 -7.87 -12.97 -16.94
N GLN A 199 -6.62 -13.20 -16.53
CA GLN A 199 -5.53 -12.22 -16.69
C GLN A 199 -5.13 -12.01 -18.16
N GLN A 200 -5.11 -13.09 -18.97
CA GLN A 200 -4.74 -13.01 -20.39
C GLN A 200 -5.90 -12.59 -21.31
N PHE A 201 -7.14 -12.97 -20.98
CA PHE A 201 -8.31 -12.77 -21.83
C PHE A 201 -9.51 -12.24 -21.04
N SER A 202 -9.58 -10.91 -20.90
CA SER A 202 -10.65 -10.21 -20.17
C SER A 202 -12.00 -10.16 -20.89
N ASN A 203 -12.06 -10.58 -22.16
CA ASN A 203 -13.24 -10.54 -23.02
C ASN A 203 -14.06 -11.84 -23.02
N LEU A 204 -13.70 -12.83 -22.19
CA LEU A 204 -14.38 -14.11 -22.12
C LEU A 204 -15.62 -14.03 -21.22
N THR A 205 -16.74 -14.51 -21.75
CA THR A 205 -17.98 -14.68 -20.97
C THR A 205 -17.92 -15.95 -20.12
N GLU A 206 -18.78 -16.08 -19.11
CA GLU A 206 -18.90 -17.33 -18.34
C GLU A 206 -19.20 -18.54 -19.23
N SER A 207 -19.99 -18.36 -20.29
CA SER A 207 -20.30 -19.46 -21.21
C SER A 207 -19.05 -19.90 -21.99
N ASP A 208 -18.15 -18.97 -22.31
CA ASP A 208 -16.86 -19.28 -22.95
C ASP A 208 -15.95 -20.03 -21.96
N GLN A 209 -15.91 -19.59 -20.70
CA GLN A 209 -15.12 -20.24 -19.65
C GLN A 209 -15.57 -21.68 -19.39
N ARG A 210 -16.89 -21.92 -19.35
CA ARG A 210 -17.44 -23.29 -19.26
C ARG A 210 -17.01 -24.14 -20.45
N LEU A 211 -17.10 -23.61 -21.68
CA LEU A 211 -16.65 -24.33 -22.86
C LEU A 211 -15.15 -24.65 -22.80
N ILE A 212 -14.31 -23.69 -22.39
CA ILE A 212 -12.87 -23.90 -22.21
C ILE A 212 -12.59 -25.02 -21.20
N ALA A 213 -13.28 -25.03 -20.04
CA ALA A 213 -13.12 -26.12 -19.07
C ALA A 213 -13.46 -27.48 -19.67
N LEU A 214 -14.56 -27.58 -20.42
CA LEU A 214 -14.94 -28.84 -21.09
C LEU A 214 -13.89 -29.29 -22.12
N ILE A 215 -13.28 -28.33 -22.81
CA ILE A 215 -12.18 -28.60 -23.76
C ILE A 215 -10.91 -29.03 -23.04
N LYS A 216 -10.57 -28.41 -21.90
CA LYS A 216 -9.40 -28.75 -21.08
C LYS A 216 -9.50 -30.16 -20.50
N LEU A 217 -10.70 -30.63 -20.24
CA LEU A 217 -10.99 -32.01 -19.84
C LEU A 217 -10.87 -33.02 -21.00
N GLY A 218 -10.52 -32.58 -22.20
CA GLY A 218 -10.32 -33.44 -23.37
C GLY A 218 -11.62 -33.90 -24.04
N LEU A 219 -12.77 -33.31 -23.69
CA LEU A 219 -14.07 -33.73 -24.23
C LEU A 219 -14.22 -33.34 -25.71
N SER A 220 -14.77 -34.26 -26.49
CA SER A 220 -15.13 -34.05 -27.89
C SER A 220 -16.39 -33.18 -28.04
N SER A 221 -16.59 -32.60 -29.22
CA SER A 221 -17.80 -31.79 -29.49
C SER A 221 -19.11 -32.58 -29.31
N LYS A 222 -19.08 -33.91 -29.50
CA LYS A 222 -20.25 -34.78 -29.29
C LYS A 222 -20.55 -34.95 -27.79
N GLU A 223 -19.54 -35.19 -26.97
CA GLU A 223 -19.69 -35.32 -25.52
C GLU A 223 -20.13 -34.00 -24.88
N ILE A 224 -19.55 -32.88 -25.33
CA ILE A 224 -19.96 -31.53 -24.89
C ILE A 224 -21.42 -31.24 -25.25
N ALA A 225 -21.87 -31.69 -26.42
CA ALA A 225 -23.24 -31.51 -26.88
C ALA A 225 -24.24 -32.26 -26.00
N SER A 226 -23.93 -33.52 -25.68
CA SER A 226 -24.71 -34.33 -24.75
C SER A 226 -24.77 -33.68 -23.36
N LEU A 227 -23.62 -33.26 -22.82
CA LEU A 227 -23.54 -32.66 -21.48
C LEU A 227 -24.31 -31.32 -21.39
N SER A 228 -24.25 -30.52 -22.46
CA SER A 228 -24.85 -29.18 -22.51
C SER A 228 -26.29 -29.19 -23.04
N ASN A 229 -26.84 -30.35 -23.38
CA ASN A 229 -28.15 -30.53 -24.00
C ASN A 229 -28.40 -29.62 -25.23
N ILE A 230 -27.40 -29.54 -26.11
CA ILE A 230 -27.46 -28.78 -27.38
C ILE A 230 -26.98 -29.65 -28.54
N SER A 231 -27.18 -29.20 -29.78
CA SER A 231 -26.68 -29.94 -30.93
C SER A 231 -25.14 -29.89 -31.02
N ALA A 232 -24.52 -30.96 -31.55
CA ALA A 232 -23.08 -30.97 -31.84
C ALA A 232 -22.66 -29.81 -32.77
N LYS A 233 -23.55 -29.40 -33.69
CA LYS A 233 -23.33 -28.24 -34.56
C LYS A 233 -23.24 -26.93 -33.77
N SER A 234 -24.08 -26.77 -32.74
CA SER A 234 -24.02 -25.61 -31.86
C SER A 234 -22.70 -25.55 -31.09
N VAL A 235 -22.18 -26.70 -30.65
CA VAL A 235 -20.87 -26.77 -29.99
C VAL A 235 -19.74 -26.36 -30.93
N GLU A 236 -19.74 -26.84 -32.19
CA GLU A 236 -18.75 -26.43 -33.19
C GLU A 236 -18.74 -24.90 -33.40
N MET A 237 -19.93 -24.30 -33.51
CA MET A 237 -20.05 -22.84 -33.66
C MET A 237 -19.53 -22.09 -32.42
N ASN A 238 -19.77 -22.62 -31.23
CA ASN A 238 -19.22 -22.04 -30.01
C ASN A 238 -17.68 -22.15 -29.97
N ARG A 239 -17.11 -23.29 -30.37
CA ARG A 239 -15.65 -23.47 -30.50
C ARG A 239 -15.05 -22.50 -31.52
N TYR A 240 -15.72 -22.29 -32.64
CA TYR A 240 -15.30 -21.32 -33.66
C TYR A 240 -15.28 -19.88 -33.10
N ARG A 241 -16.35 -19.46 -32.43
CA ARG A 241 -16.43 -18.14 -31.78
C ARG A 241 -15.36 -17.97 -30.72
N LEU A 242 -15.12 -19.01 -29.93
CA LEU A 242 -14.09 -19.02 -28.90
C LEU A 242 -12.68 -18.84 -29.48
N ARG A 243 -12.35 -19.55 -30.58
CA ARG A 243 -11.08 -19.34 -31.30
C ARG A 243 -10.89 -17.89 -31.75
N LYS A 244 -11.95 -17.24 -32.23
CA LYS A 244 -11.90 -15.83 -32.65
C LYS A 244 -11.67 -14.90 -31.47
N LYS A 245 -12.33 -15.13 -30.33
CA LYS A 245 -12.13 -14.34 -29.10
C LYS A 245 -10.71 -14.47 -28.54
N LEU A 246 -10.11 -15.64 -28.67
CA LEU A 246 -8.74 -15.97 -28.23
C LEU A 246 -7.67 -15.61 -29.28
N ASN A 247 -8.05 -15.05 -30.44
CA ASN A 247 -7.15 -14.69 -31.54
C ASN A 247 -6.20 -15.83 -31.98
N LEU A 248 -6.70 -17.07 -32.02
CA LEU A 248 -5.86 -18.23 -32.33
C LEU A 248 -5.55 -18.33 -33.84
N PRO A 249 -4.29 -18.64 -34.21
CA PRO A 249 -3.92 -18.86 -35.60
C PRO A 249 -4.60 -20.12 -36.16
N PRO A 250 -4.88 -20.19 -37.48
CA PRO A 250 -5.62 -21.29 -38.10
C PRO A 250 -5.00 -22.67 -37.86
N ASN A 251 -3.67 -22.73 -37.73
CA ASN A 251 -2.91 -23.97 -37.60
C ASN A 251 -2.81 -24.49 -36.16
N LEU A 252 -3.17 -23.68 -35.16
CA LEU A 252 -3.13 -24.10 -33.75
C LEU A 252 -4.48 -24.65 -33.34
N GLU A 253 -4.53 -25.85 -32.78
CA GLU A 253 -5.77 -26.44 -32.31
C GLU A 253 -6.22 -25.83 -30.96
N LEU A 254 -7.52 -25.56 -30.81
CA LEU A 254 -8.07 -24.93 -29.60
C LEU A 254 -7.80 -25.77 -28.34
N ALA A 255 -7.87 -27.09 -28.45
CA ALA A 255 -7.60 -27.99 -27.33
C ALA A 255 -6.13 -27.92 -26.86
N VAL A 256 -5.20 -27.88 -27.82
CA VAL A 256 -3.76 -27.75 -27.53
C VAL A 256 -3.46 -26.44 -26.83
N PHE A 257 -4.03 -25.33 -27.32
CA PHE A 257 -3.86 -24.02 -26.70
C PHE A 257 -4.37 -23.99 -25.24
N VAL A 258 -5.58 -24.50 -25.00
CA VAL A 258 -6.19 -24.53 -23.66
C VAL A 258 -5.37 -25.37 -22.67
N ASN A 259 -4.71 -26.43 -23.14
CA ASN A 259 -3.86 -27.27 -22.30
C ASN A 259 -2.50 -26.63 -21.95
N GLN A 260 -2.06 -25.61 -22.69
CA GLN A 260 -0.77 -24.94 -22.48
C GLN A 260 -0.82 -23.75 -21.49
N ILE A 261 -2.02 -23.26 -21.17
CA ILE A 261 -2.27 -22.22 -20.14
C ILE A 261 -2.23 -22.82 -18.74
#